data_AF-A0A2N0M2V8-F1
#
_entry.id   AF-A0A2N0M2V8-F1
#
_cell.length_a   1.000
_cell.length_b   1.000
_cell.length_c   1.000
_cell.angle_alpha   90.00
_cell.angle_beta   90.00
_cell.angle_gamma   90.00
#
_symmetry.space_group_name_H-M   'P 1'
#
loop_
_entity.id
_entity.type
_entity.pdbx_description
1 polymer ?
#
loop_
_entity_poly.entity_id
_entity_poly.type
_entity_poly.pdbx_seq_one_letter_code
_entity_poly.pdbx_strand_id
1 'polypeptide(L)'
;MDGQIVIDERRFRGKQGRMLFAYLVCERSRPVAKEELASVLWPDEQSDAWEAALSALTSRLAALLASEGLEDLGMSFSRQFGQYQLKLPSDGWVDIEAGNSALDRAEAAVRNN
;
A
#
# COMPACT_ATOMS: atom_id res chain seq x y z
N MET A 1 -7.61 -1.48 27.74
CA MET A 1 -7.17 -2.26 26.57
C MET A 1 -6.71 -1.22 25.58
N ASP A 2 -5.41 -1.05 25.42
CA ASP A 2 -4.87 -0.07 24.50
C ASP A 2 -5.31 -0.50 23.10
N GLY A 3 -6.17 0.29 22.46
CA GLY A 3 -6.92 -0.03 21.24
C GLY A 3 -6.05 -0.14 19.98
N GLN A 4 -4.96 -0.92 20.06
CA GLN A 4 -4.02 -1.14 18.99
C GLN A 4 -4.55 -2.23 18.06
N ILE A 5 -4.88 -1.85 16.83
CA ILE A 5 -5.22 -2.79 15.76
C ILE A 5 -3.93 -3.33 15.17
N VAL A 6 -3.74 -4.64 15.24
CA VAL A 6 -2.59 -5.34 14.65
C VAL A 6 -3.10 -6.28 13.56
N ILE A 7 -2.71 -6.01 12.32
CA ILE A 7 -3.05 -6.86 11.18
C ILE A 7 -1.88 -7.79 10.88
N ASP A 8 -2.10 -9.09 11.10
CA ASP A 8 -1.15 -10.13 10.70
C ASP A 8 -1.08 -10.22 9.17
N GLU A 9 0.14 -10.33 8.63
CA GLU A 9 0.39 -10.43 7.19
C GLU A 9 -0.36 -11.57 6.49
N ARG A 10 -0.72 -12.64 7.21
CA ARG A 10 -1.51 -13.78 6.72
C ARG A 10 -2.92 -13.38 6.30
N ARG A 11 -3.44 -12.27 6.85
CA ARG A 11 -4.75 -11.70 6.48
C ARG A 11 -4.82 -11.28 5.01
N PHE A 12 -3.68 -10.93 4.41
CA PHE A 12 -3.57 -10.56 2.99
C PHE A 12 -3.60 -11.76 2.02
N ARG A 13 -3.62 -13.00 2.55
CA ARG A 13 -3.80 -14.25 1.78
C ARG A 13 -2.86 -14.39 0.56
N GLY A 14 -1.55 -14.38 0.83
CA GLY A 14 -0.51 -14.72 -0.14
C GLY A 14 0.37 -13.54 -0.56
N LYS A 15 1.37 -13.83 -1.41
CA LYS A 15 2.39 -12.86 -1.82
C LYS A 15 1.79 -11.62 -2.52
N GLN A 16 0.86 -11.82 -3.44
CA GLN A 16 0.31 -10.72 -4.24
C GLN A 16 -0.54 -9.74 -3.42
N GLY A 17 -1.29 -10.21 -2.43
CA GLY A 17 -2.05 -9.32 -1.54
C GLY A 17 -1.13 -8.44 -0.70
N ARG A 18 -0.05 -9.01 -0.17
CA ARG A 18 0.97 -8.27 0.59
C ARG A 18 1.71 -7.26 -0.29
N MET A 19 2.11 -7.66 -1.50
CA MET A 19 2.77 -6.76 -2.44
C MET A 19 1.88 -5.61 -2.87
N LEU A 20 0.61 -5.87 -3.18
CA LEU A 20 -0.36 -4.82 -3.53
C LEU A 20 -0.46 -3.78 -2.41
N PHE A 21 -0.65 -4.23 -1.17
CA PHE A 21 -0.74 -3.33 -0.02
C PHE A 21 0.55 -2.53 0.17
N ALA A 22 1.70 -3.20 0.23
CA ALA A 22 2.98 -2.55 0.44
C ALA A 22 3.28 -1.51 -0.66
N TYR A 23 3.02 -1.86 -1.92
CA TYR A 23 3.25 -0.95 -3.04
C TYR A 23 2.36 0.30 -2.96
N LEU A 24 1.07 0.14 -2.63
CA LEU A 24 0.17 1.28 -2.45
C LEU A 24 0.54 2.14 -1.24
N VAL A 25 1.13 1.57 -0.18
CA VAL A 25 1.69 2.33 0.94
C VAL A 25 2.90 3.15 0.49
N CYS A 26 3.82 2.56 -0.30
CA CYS A 26 4.98 3.25 -0.85
C CYS A 26 4.58 4.40 -1.79
N GLU A 27 3.58 4.19 -2.63
CA GLU A 27 3.12 5.16 -3.64
C GLU A 27 1.97 6.03 -3.14
N ARG A 28 1.71 6.08 -1.82
CA ARG A 28 0.51 6.72 -1.25
C ARG A 28 0.34 8.21 -1.60
N SER A 29 1.41 8.88 -2.01
CA SER A 29 1.43 10.28 -2.47
C SER A 29 0.70 10.48 -3.81
N ARG A 30 0.40 9.42 -4.55
CA ARG A 30 -0.29 9.49 -5.85
C ARG A 30 -1.23 8.30 -6.10
N PRO A 31 -2.17 8.42 -7.05
CA PRO A 31 -2.85 7.26 -7.61
C PRO A 31 -1.89 6.41 -8.46
N VAL A 32 -2.14 5.09 -8.46
CA VAL A 32 -1.39 4.07 -9.21
C VAL A 32 -2.30 3.41 -10.25
N ALA A 33 -1.82 3.31 -11.49
CA ALA A 33 -2.58 2.73 -12.59
C ALA A 33 -2.68 1.21 -12.51
N LYS A 34 -3.74 0.62 -13.05
CA LYS A 34 -3.95 -0.84 -13.07
C LYS A 34 -2.81 -1.58 -13.78
N GLU A 35 -2.27 -0.99 -14.86
CA GLU A 35 -1.16 -1.55 -15.64
C GLU A 35 0.15 -1.51 -14.84
N GLU A 36 0.36 -0.47 -14.04
CA GLU A 36 1.52 -0.37 -13.15
C GLU A 36 1.44 -1.39 -12.02
N LEU A 37 0.25 -1.57 -11.42
CA LEU A 37 0.05 -2.65 -10.45
C LEU A 37 0.26 -4.02 -11.10
N ALA A 38 -0.18 -4.22 -12.34
CA ALA A 38 0.03 -5.47 -13.05
C ALA A 38 1.52 -5.77 -13.25
N SER A 39 2.31 -4.79 -13.70
CA SER A 39 3.76 -4.98 -13.93
C SER A 39 4.54 -5.27 -12.65
N VAL A 40 4.11 -4.71 -11.52
CA VAL A 40 4.74 -4.95 -10.21
C VAL A 40 4.35 -6.32 -9.64
N LEU A 41 3.06 -6.68 -9.74
CA LEU A 41 2.54 -7.92 -9.15
C LEU A 41 2.90 -9.15 -10.00
N TRP A 42 2.86 -9.03 -11.32
CA TRP A 42 3.11 -10.12 -12.25
C TRP A 42 4.08 -9.70 -13.35
N PRO A 43 5.38 -9.52 -13.04
CA PRO A 43 6.37 -9.02 -14.00
C PRO A 43 6.56 -9.92 -15.22
N ASP A 44 6.30 -11.22 -15.08
CA ASP A 44 6.49 -12.22 -16.14
C ASP A 44 5.19 -12.61 -16.88
N GLU A 45 4.03 -12.08 -16.46
CA GLU A 45 2.72 -12.45 -17.02
C GLU A 45 2.33 -11.50 -18.16
N GLN A 46 2.09 -12.06 -19.35
CA GLN A 46 1.74 -11.28 -20.55
C GLN A 46 0.26 -11.46 -20.97
N SER A 47 -0.53 -12.27 -20.25
CA SER A 47 -1.95 -12.47 -20.57
C SER A 47 -2.86 -11.50 -19.83
N ASP A 48 -4.01 -11.14 -20.41
CA ASP A 48 -5.01 -10.24 -19.78
C ASP A 48 -5.72 -10.85 -18.54
N ALA A 49 -5.33 -12.04 -18.09
CA ALA A 49 -5.89 -12.69 -16.91
C ALA A 49 -5.64 -11.90 -15.60
N TRP A 50 -4.66 -10.98 -15.61
CA TRP A 50 -4.32 -10.17 -14.44
C TRP A 50 -5.45 -9.19 -14.04
N GLU A 51 -6.32 -8.75 -14.96
CA GLU A 51 -7.39 -7.80 -14.62
C GLU A 51 -8.38 -8.38 -13.61
N ALA A 52 -8.79 -9.64 -13.83
CA ALA A 52 -9.68 -10.37 -12.93
C ALA A 52 -8.98 -10.65 -11.58
N ALA A 53 -7.69 -11.01 -11.62
CA ALA A 53 -6.90 -11.25 -10.42
C ALA A 53 -6.71 -9.97 -9.60
N LEU A 54 -6.44 -8.83 -10.23
CA LEU A 54 -6.32 -7.52 -9.60
C LEU A 54 -7.65 -7.09 -8.97
N SER A 55 -8.76 -7.31 -9.68
CA SER A 55 -10.10 -7.06 -9.14
C SER A 55 -10.37 -7.88 -7.88
N ALA A 56 -9.99 -9.16 -7.85
CA ALA A 56 -10.13 -10.02 -6.68
C ALA A 56 -9.21 -9.58 -5.51
N LEU A 57 -7.96 -9.22 -5.79
CA LEU A 57 -7.02 -8.74 -4.77
C LEU A 57 -7.49 -7.44 -4.13
N THR A 58 -7.92 -6.48 -4.94
CA THR A 58 -8.33 -5.15 -4.47
C THR A 58 -9.66 -5.20 -3.73
N SER A 59 -10.60 -6.07 -4.13
CA SER A 59 -11.82 -6.32 -3.35
C SER A 59 -11.52 -6.98 -2.00
N ARG A 60 -10.55 -7.90 -1.92
CA ARG A 60 -10.11 -8.48 -0.64
C ARG A 60 -9.42 -7.46 0.26
N LEU A 61 -8.61 -6.58 -0.32
CA LEU A 61 -7.97 -5.49 0.41
C LEU A 61 -9.02 -4.57 1.02
N ALA A 62 -9.98 -4.09 0.21
CA ALA A 62 -11.08 -3.26 0.71
C ALA A 62 -11.85 -3.93 1.86
N ALA A 63 -12.19 -5.21 1.71
CA ALA A 63 -12.88 -5.97 2.76
C ALA A 63 -12.04 -6.10 4.05
N LEU A 64 -10.73 -6.31 3.93
CA LEU A 64 -9.83 -6.35 5.08
C LEU A 64 -9.82 -5.00 5.81
N LEU A 65 -9.64 -3.89 5.10
CA LEU A 65 -9.60 -2.55 5.69
C LEU A 65 -10.91 -2.19 6.41
N ALA A 66 -12.05 -2.51 5.79
CA ALA A 66 -13.36 -2.30 6.39
C ALA A 66 -13.60 -3.17 7.63
N SER A 67 -13.16 -4.44 7.61
CA SER A 67 -13.38 -5.37 8.72
C SER A 67 -12.60 -5.05 10.00
N GLU A 68 -11.49 -4.33 9.87
CA GLU A 68 -10.59 -3.99 10.97
C GLU A 68 -10.84 -2.57 11.53
N GLY A 69 -11.89 -1.88 11.07
CA GLY A 69 -12.20 -0.51 11.51
C GLY A 69 -11.14 0.52 11.14
N LEU A 70 -10.28 0.23 10.14
CA LEU A 70 -9.20 1.14 9.75
C LEU A 70 -9.71 2.42 9.10
N GLU A 71 -10.92 2.37 8.52
CA GLU A 71 -11.62 3.55 8.00
C GLU A 71 -11.91 4.56 9.12
N ASP A 72 -12.26 4.10 10.32
CA ASP A 72 -12.52 4.95 11.49
C ASP A 72 -11.23 5.64 11.99
N LEU A 73 -10.08 5.07 11.68
CA LEU A 73 -8.76 5.67 11.97
C LEU A 73 -8.33 6.68 10.90
N GLY A 74 -9.10 6.87 9.83
CA GLY A 74 -8.79 7.79 8.73
C GLY A 74 -8.00 7.16 7.57
N MET A 75 -7.84 5.83 7.56
CA MET A 75 -7.33 5.14 6.37
C MET A 75 -8.40 5.08 5.30
N SER A 76 -8.05 5.28 4.03
CA SER A 76 -8.99 5.09 2.93
C SER A 76 -8.33 4.42 1.74
N PHE A 77 -9.09 3.57 1.06
CA PHE A 77 -8.68 2.92 -0.17
C PHE A 77 -9.64 3.29 -1.30
N SER A 78 -9.13 3.94 -2.35
CA SER A 78 -9.90 4.33 -3.51
C SER A 78 -9.52 3.52 -4.73
N ARG A 79 -10.53 3.21 -5.56
CA ARG A 79 -10.38 2.59 -6.87
C ARG A 79 -11.34 3.26 -7.85
N GLN A 80 -10.83 4.08 -8.76
CA GLN A 80 -11.64 4.84 -9.72
C GLN A 80 -10.97 4.88 -11.08
N PHE A 81 -11.71 4.59 -12.16
CA PHE A 81 -11.21 4.67 -13.55
C PHE A 81 -9.86 3.96 -13.79
N GLY A 82 -9.65 2.80 -13.16
CA GLY A 82 -8.39 2.04 -13.27
C GLY A 82 -7.23 2.60 -12.43
N GLN A 83 -7.49 3.59 -11.58
CA GLN A 83 -6.54 4.15 -10.63
C GLN A 83 -6.83 3.67 -9.22
N TYR A 84 -5.78 3.43 -8.45
CA TYR A 84 -5.82 2.89 -7.09
C TYR A 84 -5.00 3.75 -6.16
N GLN A 85 -5.53 4.08 -4.98
CA GLN A 85 -4.76 4.83 -3.99
C GLN A 85 -5.12 4.36 -2.59
N LEU A 86 -4.09 4.13 -1.76
CA LEU A 86 -4.25 3.97 -0.33
C LEU A 86 -3.79 5.27 0.34
N LYS A 87 -4.66 5.87 1.14
CA LYS A 87 -4.33 7.02 1.97
C LYS A 87 -4.27 6.58 3.42
N LEU A 88 -3.17 6.93 4.07
CA LEU A 88 -2.99 6.75 5.50
C LEU A 88 -3.50 8.00 6.24
N PRO A 89 -3.80 7.88 7.55
CA PRO A 89 -4.04 9.03 8.41
C PRO A 89 -2.87 10.03 8.35
N SER A 90 -3.12 11.30 8.65
CA SER A 90 -2.08 12.35 8.56
C SER A 90 -0.88 12.12 9.49
N ASP A 91 -1.10 11.39 10.58
CA ASP A 91 -0.11 10.96 11.57
C ASP A 91 0.38 9.51 11.32
N GLY A 92 -0.01 8.90 10.20
CA GLY A 92 0.42 7.57 9.80
C GLY A 92 1.94 7.51 9.60
N TRP A 93 2.58 6.57 10.30
CA TRP A 93 4.02 6.33 10.23
C TRP A 93 4.32 5.11 9.37
N VAL A 94 5.29 5.24 8.46
CA VAL A 94 5.78 4.15 7.62
C VAL A 94 7.29 4.06 7.79
N ASP A 95 7.76 2.88 8.17
CA ASP A 95 9.15 2.59 8.53
C ASP A 95 10.15 2.92 7.40
N ILE A 96 9.85 2.54 6.16
CA ILE A 96 10.70 2.79 5.00
C ILE A 96 10.89 4.29 4.72
N GLU A 97 9.87 5.11 4.95
CA GLU A 97 9.98 6.56 4.77
C GLU A 97 10.76 7.22 5.89
N ALA A 98 10.61 6.72 7.13
CA ALA A 98 11.41 7.16 8.25
C ALA A 98 12.89 6.83 8.04
N GLY A 99 13.16 5.67 7.44
CA GLY A 99 14.50 5.25 6.99
C GLY A 99 15.08 6.21 5.95
N ASN A 100 14.35 6.47 4.87
CA ASN A 100 14.78 7.42 3.82
C ASN A 100 15.03 8.82 4.39
N SER A 101 14.12 9.33 5.22
CA SER A 101 14.26 10.66 5.85
C SER A 101 15.48 10.74 6.78
N ALA A 102 15.83 9.65 7.46
CA ALA A 102 17.02 9.62 8.33
C ALA A 102 18.31 9.66 7.50
N LEU A 103 18.33 8.96 6.36
CA LEU A 103 19.45 9.00 5.42
C LEU A 103 19.64 10.41 4.85
N ASP A 104 18.57 11.05 4.36
CA ASP A 104 18.60 12.41 3.81
C ASP A 104 19.16 13.42 4.83
N ARG A 105 18.74 13.33 6.10
CA ARG A 105 19.26 14.18 7.18
C ARG A 105 20.75 13.95 7.43
N ALA A 106 21.21 12.71 7.39
CA ALA A 106 22.62 12.39 7.55
C ALA A 106 23.47 12.94 6.39
N GLU A 107 22.99 12.80 5.14
CA GLU A 107 23.67 13.35 3.97
C GLU A 107 23.72 14.89 3.98
N ALA A 108 22.63 15.54 4.38
CA ALA A 108 22.59 17.00 4.51
C ALA A 108 23.58 17.51 5.57
N ALA A 109 23.73 16.80 6.69
CA ALA A 109 24.68 17.16 7.74
C ALA A 109 26.14 17.06 7.28
N VAL A 110 26.47 16.08 6.43
CA VAL A 110 27.81 15.95 5.84
C VAL A 110 28.09 17.03 4.79
N ARG A 111 27.07 17.43 4.01
CA ARG A 111 27.22 18.44 2.94
C ARG A 111 27.32 19.87 3.46
N ASN A 112 26.74 20.15 4.62
CA ASN A 112 26.72 21.48 5.24
C ASN A 112 27.85 21.69 6.27
N ASN A 113 28.87 20.83 6.27
CA ASN A 113 30.04 20.89 7.15
C ASN A 113 31.32 21.01 6.34
#